data_AF-A0A849Q8K7-F1
#
_entry.id   AF-A0A849Q8K7-F1
#
_cell.length_a   1.000
_cell.length_b   1.000
_cell.length_c   1.000
_cell.angle_alpha   90.00
_cell.angle_beta   90.00
_cell.angle_gamma   90.00
#
_symmetry.space_group_name_H-M   'P 1'
#
loop_
_entity.id
_entity.type
_entity.pdbx_description
1 polymer ?
#
loop_
_entity_poly.entity_id
_entity_poly.type
_entity_poly.pdbx_seq_one_letter_code
_entity_poly.pdbx_strand_id
1 'polypeptide(L)' 'MARTVKKPEERRVEFLLSAQKLFIEHGYYNTSVDDICKEMGVAKGLFYYYFKTKEDLV' A
#
# COMPACT_ATOMS: atom_id res chain seq x y z
N MET A 1 17.73 -9.91 -5.20
CA MET A 1 17.33 -8.54 -5.60
C MET A 1 17.56 -7.60 -4.42
N ALA A 2 18.31 -6.51 -4.60
CA ALA A 2 18.63 -5.58 -3.53
C ALA A 2 17.36 -4.88 -3.02
N ARG A 3 17.22 -4.75 -1.71
CA ARG A 3 16.11 -4.02 -1.09
C ARG A 3 16.30 -2.54 -1.41
N THR A 4 15.54 -1.99 -2.36
CA THR A 4 15.56 -0.56 -2.66
C THR A 4 15.00 0.18 -1.45
N VAL A 5 15.89 0.86 -0.72
CA VAL A 5 15.53 1.74 0.39
C VAL A 5 15.11 3.07 -0.25
N LYS A 6 13.81 3.37 -0.20
CA LYS A 6 13.25 4.66 -0.59
C LYS A 6 13.07 5.50 0.66
N LYS A 7 12.94 6.82 0.50
CA LYS A 7 12.61 7.66 1.66
C LYS A 7 11.24 7.25 2.22
N PRO A 8 11.02 7.32 3.55
CA PRO A 8 9.76 6.94 4.16
C PRO A 8 8.54 7.65 3.54
N GLU A 9 8.69 8.93 3.20
CA GLU A 9 7.66 9.74 2.54
C GLU A 9 7.28 9.25 1.14
N GLU A 10 8.27 8.92 0.30
CA GLU A 10 8.06 8.36 -1.04
C GLU A 10 7.31 7.03 -0.96
N ARG A 11 7.72 6.17 -0.02
CA ARG A 11 7.07 4.86 0.17
C ARG A 11 5.63 5.03 0.63
N ARG A 12 5.37 5.99 1.53
CA ARG A 12 4.01 6.29 1.99
C ARG A 12 3.12 6.75 0.84
N VAL A 13 3.63 7.61 -0.05
CA VAL A 13 2.90 8.05 -1.25
C VAL A 13 2.60 6.89 -2.20
N GLU A 14 3.55 5.96 -2.40
CA GLU A 14 3.32 4.79 -3.24
C GLU A 14 2.16 3.91 -2.75
N PHE A 15 2.05 3.72 -1.43
CA PHE A 15 0.91 3.02 -0.83
C PHE A 15 -0.41 3.74 -1.10
N LEU A 16 -0.45 5.07 -0.96
CA LEU A 16 -1.67 5.86 -1.21
C LEU A 16 -2.10 5.78 -2.69
N LEU A 17 -1.15 5.90 -3.62
CA LEU A 17 -1.43 5.82 -5.05
C LEU A 17 -1.90 4.42 -5.47
N SER A 18 -1.26 3.37 -4.96
CA SER A 18 -1.66 1.99 -5.23
C SER A 18 -3.03 1.67 -4.64
N ALA A 19 -3.30 2.10 -3.41
CA ALA A 19 -4.61 1.95 -2.77
C ALA A 19 -5.69 2.69 -3.55
N GLN A 20 -5.46 3.94 -3.94
CA GLN A 20 -6.39 4.73 -4.74
C GLN A 20 -6.74 4.03 -6.06
N LYS A 21 -5.74 3.52 -6.78
CA LYS A 21 -5.96 2.77 -8.02
C LYS A 21 -6.88 1.57 -7.79
N LEU A 22 -6.57 0.74 -6.80
CA LEU A 22 -7.37 -0.46 -6.50
C LEU A 22 -8.77 -0.12 -5.99
N PHE A 23 -8.92 0.97 -5.22
CA PHE A 23 -10.23 1.44 -4.77
C PHE A 23 -11.11 1.90 -5.94
N ILE A 24 -10.53 2.52 -6.97
CA ILE A 24 -11.25 2.89 -8.19
C ILE A 24 -11.63 1.67 -9.02
N GLU A 25 -10.71 0.71 -9.18
CA GLU A 25 -10.91 -0.48 -10.03
C GLU A 25 -11.84 -1.52 -9.41
N HIS A 26 -11.71 -1.78 -8.11
CA HIS A 26 -12.38 -2.89 -7.43
C HIS A 26 -13.36 -2.44 -6.35
N GLY A 27 -13.33 -1.16 -5.96
CA GLY A 27 -14.07 -0.62 -4.82
C GLY A 27 -13.31 -0.76 -3.49
N TYR A 28 -13.59 0.17 -2.57
CA TYR A 28 -12.94 0.21 -1.25
C TYR A 28 -13.14 -1.08 -0.44
N TYR A 29 -14.36 -1.61 -0.40
CA TYR A 29 -14.69 -2.78 0.42
C TYR A 29 -14.08 -4.08 -0.12
N ASN A 30 -13.91 -4.20 -1.44
CA ASN A 30 -13.33 -5.39 -2.08
C ASN A 30 -11.80 -5.36 -2.15
N THR A 31 -11.17 -4.23 -1.81
CA THR A 31 -9.72 -4.09 -1.78
C THR A 31 -9.19 -4.39 -0.38
N SER A 32 -8.25 -5.33 -0.26
CA SER A 32 -7.57 -5.63 0.99
C SER A 32 -6.16 -5.02 1.06
N VAL A 33 -5.60 -4.95 2.27
CA VAL A 33 -4.19 -4.56 2.46
C VAL A 33 -3.24 -5.51 1.72
N ASP A 34 -3.60 -6.80 1.62
CA ASP A 34 -2.79 -7.78 0.89
C ASP A 34 -2.79 -7.50 -0.61
N ASP A 35 -3.90 -7.04 -1.20
CA ASP A 35 -3.96 -6.71 -2.62
C ASP A 35 -3.09 -5.50 -2.95
N ILE A 36 -3.11 -4.48 -2.10
CA ILE A 36 -2.23 -3.30 -2.22
C ILE A 36 -0.77 -3.71 -2.10
N CYS A 37 -0.43 -4.55 -1.13
CA CYS A 37 0.95 -5.03 -0.96
C CYS A 37 1.43 -5.87 -2.14
N LYS A 38 0.55 -6.71 -2.72
CA LYS A 38 0.84 -7.51 -3.91
C LYS A 38 1.06 -6.64 -5.14
N GLU A 39 0.19 -5.66 -5.38
CA GLU A 39 0.31 -4.69 -6.48
C GLU A 39 1.66 -3.95 -6.41
N MET A 40 2.09 -3.57 -5.21
CA MET A 40 3.37 -2.90 -4.99
C MET A 40 4.59 -3.85 -4.96
N GLY A 41 4.38 -5.16 -4.92
CA GLY A 41 5.47 -6.14 -4.74
C GLY A 41 6.20 -6.00 -3.40
N VAL A 42 5.49 -5.64 -2.34
CA VAL A 42 6.06 -5.43 -0.99
C VAL A 42 5.49 -6.41 0.03
N ALA A 43 6.25 -6.66 1.10
CA ALA A 43 5.77 -7.47 2.21
C ALA A 43 4.70 -6.73 3.02
N LYS A 44 3.69 -7.45 3.50
CA LYS A 44 2.61 -6.91 4.34
C LYS A 44 3.11 -6.19 5.59
N GLY A 45 4.19 -6.69 6.22
CA GLY A 45 4.81 -6.03 7.37
C GLY A 45 5.31 -4.61 7.07
N LEU A 46 5.64 -4.30 5.81
CA LEU A 46 6.03 -2.95 5.41
C LEU A 46 4.83 -2.00 5.43
N PHE A 47 3.63 -2.46 5.07
CA PHE A 47 2.42 -1.65 5.19
C PHE A 47 2.20 -1.23 6.64
N TYR A 48 2.29 -2.19 7.57
CA TYR A 48 2.06 -1.94 9.00
C TYR A 48 3.10 -1.04 9.68
N TYR A 49 4.23 -0.79 9.00
CA TYR A 49 5.19 0.23 9.43
C TYR A 49 4.69 1.65 9.16
N TYR A 50 3.91 1.87 8.09
CA TYR A 50 3.41 3.19 7.69
C TYR A 50 1.96 3.46 8.12
N PHE A 51 1.13 2.42 8.14
CA PHE A 51 -0.31 2.52 8.36
C PHE A 51 -0.76 1.41 9.32
N LYS A 52 -1.71 1.69 10.20
CA LYS A 52 -2.23 0.67 11.13
C LYS A 52 -3.36 -0.13 10.48
N THR A 53 -4.12 0.52 9.62
CA THR A 53 -5.38 0.01 9.07
C THR A 53 -5.56 0.46 7.62
N LYS A 54 -6.55 -0.13 6.92
CA LYS A 54 -6.88 0.27 5.54
C LYS A 54 -7.50 1.66 5.48
N GLU A 55 -8.17 2.05 6.56
CA GLU A 55 -8.82 3.34 6.79
C GLU A 55 -7.79 4.49 6.80
N ASP A 56 -6.54 4.24 7.21
CA ASP A 56 -5.46 5.25 7.20
C ASP A 56 -5.00 5.65 5.78
N LEU A 57 -5.51 5.00 4.73
CA LEU A 57 -5.21 5.29 3.32
C LEU A 57 -6.21 6.28 2.68
N VAL A 58 -7.26 6.66 3.40
CA VAL A 58 -8.36 7.51 2.92
C VAL A 58 -8.34 8.87 3.61
#